data_AF-A0A520RFJ1-F1
#
_entry.id   AF-A0A520RFJ1-F1
#
_cell.length_a   1.000
_cell.length_b   1.000
_cell.length_c   1.000
_cell.angle_alpha   90.00
_cell.angle_beta   90.00
_cell.angle_gamma   90.00
#
_symmetry.space_group_name_H-M   'P 1'
#
loop_
_entity.id
_entity.type
_entity.pdbx_description
1 polymer ?
#
loop_
_entity_poly.entity_id
_entity_poly.type
_entity_poly.pdbx_seq_one_letter_code
_entity_poly.pdbx_strand_id
1 'polypeptide(L)'
;MKYRRILMMAFAPLAAIITSCATTDDAVPAVLSNARADNMAALERALSDYLGRANIDFGAGDPTTMSSVSVLPRRLTADEGNSPARPDIFDLFLTGSSCFAVHRKTGTQLALDGVSCRPA
;
A
#
# COMPACT_ATOMS: atom_id res chain seq x y z
N MET A 1 50.42 -30.26 -59.11
CA MET A 1 50.63 -30.35 -57.63
C MET A 1 49.96 -29.11 -57.02
N LYS A 2 49.10 -29.12 -56.00
CA LYS A 2 48.59 -30.15 -55.08
C LYS A 2 47.35 -29.50 -54.41
N TYR A 3 46.17 -30.09 -54.53
CA TYR A 3 44.94 -29.65 -53.85
C TYR A 3 45.04 -29.91 -52.34
N ARG A 4 44.57 -28.97 -51.50
CA ARG A 4 44.28 -29.20 -50.06
C ARG A 4 43.49 -28.02 -49.49
N ARG A 5 42.47 -28.13 -48.64
CA ARG A 5 41.49 -29.13 -48.19
C ARG A 5 40.50 -28.28 -47.34
N ILE A 6 39.20 -28.32 -47.62
CA ILE A 6 38.14 -28.84 -46.73
C ILE A 6 37.99 -28.08 -45.38
N LEU A 7 36.87 -27.39 -45.13
CA LEU A 7 35.70 -27.88 -44.34
C LEU A 7 34.80 -26.73 -43.84
N MET A 8 33.50 -27.01 -43.89
CA MET A 8 32.35 -26.35 -43.25
C MET A 8 32.55 -25.79 -41.83
N MET A 9 31.86 -24.70 -41.47
CA MET A 9 30.73 -24.73 -40.52
C MET A 9 30.08 -23.36 -40.34
N ALA A 10 28.78 -23.32 -40.62
CA ALA A 10 27.86 -22.24 -40.28
C ALA A 10 27.60 -22.23 -38.77
N PHE A 11 27.54 -21.05 -38.15
CA PHE A 11 26.86 -20.85 -36.86
C PHE A 11 26.24 -19.46 -36.83
N ALA A 12 24.93 -19.40 -37.12
CA ALA A 12 24.10 -18.23 -36.90
C ALA A 12 23.71 -18.16 -35.41
N PRO A 13 24.01 -17.07 -34.68
CA PRO A 13 23.54 -16.95 -33.31
C PRO A 13 22.06 -16.54 -33.34
N LEU A 14 21.19 -17.48 -32.94
CA LEU A 14 19.79 -17.25 -32.66
C LEU A 14 19.69 -16.36 -31.40
N ALA A 15 19.39 -15.08 -31.57
CA ALA A 15 19.13 -14.17 -30.46
C ALA A 15 17.75 -14.50 -29.85
N ALA A 16 17.75 -15.28 -28.76
CA ALA A 16 16.57 -15.56 -27.97
C ALA A 16 16.18 -14.31 -27.17
N ILE A 17 15.14 -13.62 -27.62
CA ILE A 17 14.55 -12.49 -26.91
C ILE A 17 13.65 -13.07 -25.81
N ILE A 18 14.16 -13.10 -24.58
CA ILE A 18 13.37 -13.47 -23.40
C ILE A 18 12.51 -12.27 -23.02
N THR A 19 11.25 -12.26 -23.45
CA THR A 19 10.26 -11.28 -22.99
C THR A 19 9.79 -11.71 -21.60
N SER A 20 10.38 -11.15 -20.54
CA SER A 20 9.84 -11.30 -19.19
C SER A 20 8.57 -10.46 -19.08
N CYS A 21 7.42 -11.12 -18.99
CA CYS A 21 6.16 -10.48 -18.65
C CYS A 21 6.27 -10.03 -17.18
N ALA A 22 6.44 -8.73 -16.95
CA ALA A 22 6.33 -8.17 -15.60
C ALA A 22 4.84 -8.06 -15.27
N THR A 23 4.30 -9.04 -14.55
CA THR A 23 3.02 -8.87 -13.85
C THR A 23 3.26 -7.85 -12.74
N THR A 24 2.94 -6.60 -12.99
CA THR A 24 2.76 -5.60 -11.95
C THR A 24 1.51 -5.97 -11.17
N ASP A 25 1.66 -6.31 -9.89
CA ASP A 25 0.52 -6.38 -8.97
C ASP A 25 -0.12 -4.99 -8.91
N ASP A 26 -1.30 -4.87 -9.52
CA ASP A 26 -2.05 -3.62 -9.50
C ASP A 26 -2.59 -3.34 -8.09
N ALA A 27 -2.52 -2.09 -7.65
CA ALA A 27 -3.10 -1.67 -6.39
C ALA A 27 -4.64 -1.66 -6.47
N VAL A 28 -5.29 -2.46 -5.63
CA VAL A 28 -6.76 -2.53 -5.55
C VAL A 28 -7.26 -1.96 -4.23
N PRO A 29 -8.45 -1.34 -4.18
CA PRO A 29 -9.06 -0.93 -2.92
C PRO A 29 -9.20 -2.10 -1.96
N ALA A 30 -8.91 -1.86 -0.69
CA ALA A 30 -8.86 -2.89 0.34
C ALA A 30 -9.66 -2.50 1.57
N VAL A 31 -10.05 -3.51 2.35
CA VAL A 31 -10.63 -3.36 3.69
C VAL A 31 -9.84 -4.23 4.65
N LEU A 32 -9.91 -3.94 5.95
CA LEU A 32 -9.36 -4.84 6.96
C LEU A 32 -10.03 -6.22 6.84
N SER A 33 -9.21 -7.26 6.88
CA SER A 33 -9.69 -8.64 6.80
C SER A 33 -10.58 -9.03 7.99
N ASN A 34 -10.39 -8.39 9.14
CA ASN A 34 -11.13 -8.62 10.38
C ASN A 34 -10.98 -7.43 11.35
N ALA A 35 -11.89 -7.34 12.31
CA ALA A 35 -11.92 -6.30 13.36
C ALA A 35 -11.23 -6.73 14.67
N ARG A 36 -10.30 -7.71 14.64
CA ARG A 36 -9.60 -8.12 15.86
C ARG A 36 -8.75 -6.98 16.40
N ALA A 37 -8.61 -6.94 17.73
CA ALA A 37 -7.97 -5.84 18.44
C ALA A 37 -6.50 -5.63 18.03
N ASP A 38 -5.78 -6.70 17.71
CA ASP A 38 -4.40 -6.66 17.22
C ASP A 38 -4.30 -5.97 15.84
N ASN A 39 -5.19 -6.33 14.91
CA ASN A 39 -5.24 -5.74 13.57
C ASN A 39 -5.62 -4.25 13.62
N MET A 40 -6.60 -3.90 14.45
CA MET A 40 -7.00 -2.51 14.69
C MET A 40 -5.89 -1.69 15.36
N ALA A 41 -5.19 -2.26 16.35
CA ALA A 41 -4.08 -1.59 17.03
C ALA A 41 -2.87 -1.40 16.10
N ALA A 42 -2.61 -2.34 15.18
CA ALA A 42 -1.58 -2.18 14.15
C ALA A 42 -1.92 -1.03 13.19
N LEU A 43 -3.18 -0.94 12.75
CA LEU A 43 -3.66 0.17 11.93
C LEU A 43 -3.53 1.51 12.68
N GLU A 44 -3.97 1.55 13.94
CA GLU A 44 -3.87 2.73 14.78
C GLU A 44 -2.42 3.20 14.92
N ARG A 45 -1.50 2.28 15.23
CA ARG A 45 -0.07 2.57 15.38
C ARG A 45 0.54 3.14 14.09
N ALA A 46 0.28 2.51 12.95
CA ALA A 46 0.84 2.97 11.68
C ALA A 46 0.38 4.41 11.36
N LEU A 47 -0.90 4.70 11.55
CA LEU A 47 -1.46 6.02 11.28
C LEU A 47 -1.06 7.06 12.34
N SER A 48 -0.96 6.67 13.61
CA SER A 48 -0.52 7.56 14.69
C SER A 48 0.93 7.99 14.51
N ASP A 49 1.79 7.04 14.12
CA ASP A 49 3.21 7.28 13.85
C ASP A 49 3.38 8.22 12.65
N TYR A 50 2.66 7.97 11.55
CA TYR A 50 2.65 8.84 10.38
C TYR A 50 2.19 10.28 10.72
N LEU A 51 1.16 10.42 11.55
CA LEU A 51 0.64 11.73 11.97
C LEU A 51 1.45 12.39 13.09
N GLY A 52 2.48 11.73 13.64
CA GLY A 52 3.26 12.23 14.77
C GLY A 52 2.41 12.44 16.04
N ARG A 53 1.47 11.53 16.30
CA ARG A 53 0.53 11.60 17.42
C ARG A 53 0.70 10.37 18.31
N ALA A 54 0.70 10.57 19.63
CA ALA A 54 0.77 9.44 20.57
C ALA A 54 -0.49 8.56 20.55
N ASN A 55 -1.65 9.17 20.33
CA ASN A 55 -2.93 8.48 20.19
C ASN A 55 -3.78 9.17 19.12
N ILE A 56 -4.62 8.40 18.45
CA ILE A 56 -5.58 8.90 17.46
C ILE A 56 -6.96 8.34 17.74
N ASP A 57 -7.99 9.11 17.39
CA ASP A 57 -9.38 8.65 17.44
C ASP A 57 -9.85 8.44 15.99
N PHE A 58 -10.41 7.28 15.69
CA PHE A 58 -11.06 7.05 14.39
C PHE A 58 -12.43 7.74 14.33
N GLY A 59 -12.76 8.28 13.16
CA GLY A 59 -14.09 8.80 12.86
C GLY A 59 -15.10 7.69 12.57
N ALA A 60 -16.30 8.09 12.13
CA ALA A 60 -17.32 7.13 11.72
C ALA A 60 -16.88 6.30 10.50
N GLY A 61 -17.27 5.03 10.48
CA GLY A 61 -16.96 4.07 9.44
C GLY A 61 -16.43 2.76 10.02
N ASP A 62 -16.64 1.66 9.30
CA ASP A 62 -16.10 0.35 9.66
C ASP A 62 -15.00 -0.04 8.66
N PRO A 63 -13.72 -0.06 9.07
CA PRO A 63 -12.61 -0.39 8.18
C PRO A 63 -12.66 -1.81 7.60
N THR A 64 -13.53 -2.70 8.09
CA THR A 64 -13.73 -4.05 7.54
C THR A 64 -14.73 -4.11 6.38
N THR A 65 -15.46 -3.02 6.15
CA THR A 65 -16.46 -2.89 5.07
C THR A 65 -16.22 -1.67 4.18
N MET A 66 -15.48 -0.67 4.68
CA MET A 66 -15.15 0.55 3.95
C MET A 66 -13.65 0.62 3.69
N SER A 67 -13.28 0.91 2.45
CA SER A 67 -11.88 1.09 2.05
C SER A 67 -11.31 2.46 2.41
N SER A 68 -12.01 3.25 3.22
CA SER A 68 -11.56 4.56 3.68
C SER A 68 -11.69 4.64 5.19
N VAL A 69 -10.64 5.14 5.84
CA VAL A 69 -10.58 5.35 7.29
C VAL A 69 -10.40 6.84 7.55
N SER A 70 -11.19 7.36 8.49
CA SER A 70 -11.12 8.76 8.93
C SER A 70 -10.42 8.82 10.28
N VAL A 71 -9.45 9.72 10.43
CA VAL A 71 -8.79 10.01 11.70
C VAL A 71 -9.20 11.41 12.15
N LEU A 72 -9.81 11.49 13.34
CA LEU A 72 -10.30 12.74 13.88
C LEU A 72 -9.15 13.69 14.24
N PRO A 73 -9.38 15.02 14.18
CA PRO A 73 -8.45 16.00 14.70
C PRO A 73 -8.09 15.76 16.16
N ARG A 74 -7.04 16.43 16.64
CA ARG A 74 -6.76 16.47 18.08
C ARG A 74 -7.97 17.07 18.81
N ARG A 75 -8.27 16.52 19.98
CA ARG A 75 -9.31 17.07 20.86
C ARG A 75 -8.90 18.46 21.30
N LEU A 76 -9.89 19.34 21.38
CA LEU A 76 -9.70 20.69 21.90
C LEU A 76 -9.39 20.63 23.39
N THR A 77 -8.50 21.51 23.82
CA THR A 77 -8.21 21.78 25.23
C THR A 77 -9.22 22.79 25.79
N ALA A 78 -9.26 22.93 27.12
CA ALA A 78 -10.22 23.81 27.78
C ALA A 78 -10.08 25.29 27.38
N ASP A 79 -8.88 25.70 26.94
CA ASP A 79 -8.56 27.06 26.53
C ASP A 79 -8.77 27.29 25.02
N GLU A 80 -9.16 26.27 24.27
CA GLU A 80 -9.43 26.34 22.83
C GLU A 80 -10.93 26.47 22.55
N GLY A 81 -11.29 27.42 21.68
CA GLY A 81 -12.67 27.60 21.19
C GLY A 81 -13.01 26.68 20.01
N ASN A 82 -13.93 27.10 19.15
CA ASN A 82 -14.30 26.33 17.96
C ASN A 82 -13.10 26.11 17.03
N SER A 83 -12.79 24.85 16.70
CA SER A 83 -11.73 24.50 15.77
C SER A 83 -12.27 24.15 14.38
N PRO A 84 -11.72 24.73 13.30
CA PRO A 84 -12.07 24.36 11.94
C PRO A 84 -11.34 23.10 11.46
N ALA A 85 -10.59 22.41 12.34
CA ALA A 85 -9.82 21.23 11.95
C ALA A 85 -10.73 20.13 11.38
N ARG A 86 -10.30 19.57 10.25
CA ARG A 86 -11.03 18.51 9.53
C ARG A 86 -10.30 17.18 9.73
N PRO A 87 -11.03 16.05 9.74
CA PRO A 87 -10.40 14.74 9.77
C PRO A 87 -9.41 14.53 8.61
N ASP A 88 -8.42 13.69 8.86
CA ASP A 88 -7.53 13.16 7.83
C ASP A 88 -8.11 11.85 7.32
N ILE A 89 -8.20 11.71 6.00
CA ILE A 89 -8.81 10.55 5.36
C ILE A 89 -7.71 9.73 4.69
N PHE A 90 -7.71 8.43 4.95
CA PHE A 90 -6.80 7.47 4.39
C PHE A 90 -7.58 6.42 3.60
N ASP A 91 -7.18 6.22 2.35
CA ASP A 91 -7.74 5.17 1.49
C ASP A 91 -6.85 3.92 1.58
N LEU A 92 -7.46 2.77 1.84
CA LEU A 92 -6.80 1.50 2.02
C LEU A 92 -6.65 0.79 0.68
N PHE A 93 -5.45 0.29 0.41
CA PHE A 93 -5.12 -0.45 -0.80
C PHE A 93 -4.38 -1.74 -0.45
N LEU A 94 -4.53 -2.73 -1.33
CA LEU A 94 -3.78 -3.97 -1.34
C LEU A 94 -2.97 -4.02 -2.64
N THR A 95 -1.68 -4.25 -2.53
CA THR A 95 -0.79 -4.52 -3.68
C THR A 95 -0.07 -5.82 -3.40
N GLY A 96 -0.37 -6.86 -4.20
CA GLY A 96 0.01 -8.24 -3.88
C GLY A 96 -0.57 -8.67 -2.53
N SER A 97 0.31 -8.95 -1.56
CA SER A 97 -0.06 -9.30 -0.19
C SER A 97 0.10 -8.15 0.82
N SER A 98 0.53 -6.97 0.37
CA SER A 98 0.89 -5.86 1.25
C SER A 98 -0.24 -4.83 1.34
N CYS A 99 -0.57 -4.43 2.56
CA CYS A 99 -1.53 -3.37 2.86
C CYS A 99 -0.88 -2.00 2.85
N PHE A 100 -1.59 -1.03 2.28
CA PHE A 100 -1.17 0.36 2.28
C PHE A 100 -2.33 1.29 2.66
N ALA A 101 -1.99 2.40 3.30
CA ALA A 101 -2.87 3.55 3.46
C ALA A 101 -2.35 4.70 2.60
N VAL A 102 -3.22 5.33 1.82
CA VAL A 102 -2.90 6.52 1.03
C VAL A 102 -3.61 7.71 1.65
N HIS A 103 -2.85 8.68 2.11
CA HIS A 103 -3.41 9.91 2.68
C HIS A 103 -4.05 10.76 1.58
N ARG A 104 -5.37 10.94 1.64
CA ARG A 104 -6.15 11.52 0.52
C ARG A 104 -5.75 12.95 0.16
N LYS A 105 -5.28 13.75 1.12
CA LYS A 105 -4.89 15.14 0.87
C LYS A 105 -3.50 15.26 0.23
N THR A 106 -2.56 14.40 0.62
CA THR A 106 -1.15 14.51 0.19
C THR A 106 -0.75 13.48 -0.85
N GLY A 107 -1.57 12.44 -1.06
CA GLY A 107 -1.24 11.28 -1.90
C GLY A 107 -0.14 10.39 -1.31
N THR A 108 0.29 10.65 -0.08
CA THR A 108 1.38 9.90 0.55
C THR A 108 0.93 8.49 0.88
N GLN A 109 1.67 7.51 0.37
CA GLN A 109 1.45 6.10 0.63
C GLN A 109 2.27 5.64 1.85
N LEU A 110 1.61 4.92 2.75
CA LEU A 110 2.16 4.35 3.98
C LEU A 110 1.97 2.83 3.94
N ALA A 111 3.04 2.08 4.17
CA ALA A 111 2.94 0.63 4.41
C ALA A 111 2.30 0.38 5.77
N LEU A 112 1.31 -0.51 5.81
CA LEU A 112 0.60 -0.88 7.04
C LEU A 112 1.14 -2.19 7.59
N ASP A 113 2.33 -2.13 8.20
CA ASP A 113 3.00 -3.31 8.74
C ASP A 113 2.20 -3.96 9.86
N GLY A 114 2.01 -5.28 9.76
CA GLY A 114 1.20 -6.04 10.72
C GLY A 114 -0.31 -5.88 10.55
N VAL A 115 -0.77 -5.11 9.56
CA VAL A 115 -2.19 -5.02 9.21
C VAL A 115 -2.53 -6.04 8.14
N SER A 116 -3.60 -6.80 8.37
CA SER A 116 -4.13 -7.78 7.43
C SER A 116 -5.36 -7.22 6.71
N CYS A 117 -5.27 -7.08 5.40
CA CYS A 117 -6.35 -6.61 4.53
C CYS A 117 -6.80 -7.68 3.54
N ARG A 118 -7.95 -7.43 2.94
CA ARG A 118 -8.48 -8.16 1.78
C ARG A 118 -8.99 -7.15 0.75
N PRO A 119 -9.13 -7.53 -0.53
CA PRO A 119 -9.88 -6.72 -1.48
C PRO A 119 -11.27 -6.38 -0.92
N ALA A 120 -11.72 -5.15 -1.18
CA ALA A 120 -12.99 -4.62 -0.67
C ALA A 120 -14.20 -5.46 -1.13
#